data_AF-A0A521KB31-F1
#
_entry.id   AF-A0A521KB31-F1
#
_cell.length_a   1.000
_cell.length_b   1.000
_cell.length_c   1.000
_cell.angle_alpha   90.00
_cell.angle_beta   90.00
_cell.angle_gamma   90.00
#
_symmetry.space_group_name_H-M   'P 1'
#
loop_
_entity.id
_entity.type
_entity.pdbx_description
1 polymer ?
#
loop_
_entity_poly.entity_id
_entity_poly.type
_entity_poly.pdbx_seq_one_letter_code
_entity_poly.pdbx_strand_id
1 'polypeptide(L)'
;SSDLKALVVRGASADDAALDPAHDAARESADAAGAALRRLLASSPRLLARSAGGTLELYHAYGARGEPTVGSAEAGHRLAQEARAHGVERHGCRGCPTPCGWEFAREDGSAQRAHFGAALALGPALGLADFAAQLELLAACDRAGLDAREMGALLELACARDPSLHGDAARMQQRIDGLARGADLDPPALLGAVAYARAHGLESELASAQGQSARRERAPAAELGQHTSAGGSDPLRSFPFLAATDGTAARLRALVAPLPLADGGDDPLDPRGKGRLVWWHENLAAAFDLSGFCAFSGGALLADGICTLDELAAAVAPPAVLARASGAPARAWLAAGADLALLRRALDPSFGDVPDELCAPGLFPEYLRCRGATRAGALDARALDAIGSLRNAQPWTELDAGCAQAAQPAPLPRIEATARGRVRVRAVGPLGDALAPELELALPCSLAAALDALGAALAAAQPRADGRAWLYDSSGEPRVAVFRAGERLAPHARIDAGDVLDLVSVIGGG
;
A
#
# COMPACT_ATOMS: atom_id res chain seq x y z
N SER A 1 1.39 31.26 9.78
CA SER A 1 1.28 30.87 8.36
C SER A 1 2.18 31.79 7.56
N SER A 2 2.81 31.30 6.49
CA SER A 2 3.27 32.22 5.44
C SER A 2 2.03 32.62 4.64
N ASP A 3 1.86 33.88 4.27
CA ASP A 3 0.74 34.34 3.42
C ASP A 3 0.91 33.89 1.95
N LEU A 4 1.40 32.65 1.75
CA LEU A 4 1.73 32.06 0.47
C LEU A 4 0.49 31.37 -0.13
N LYS A 5 -0.13 31.98 -1.15
CA LYS A 5 -1.30 31.40 -1.82
C LYS A 5 -0.93 30.31 -2.84
N ALA A 6 0.15 30.50 -3.59
CA ALA A 6 0.59 29.56 -4.63
C ALA A 6 2.08 29.76 -4.95
N LEU A 7 2.73 28.69 -5.42
CA LEU A 7 4.07 28.71 -6.00
C LEU A 7 3.97 28.24 -7.46
N VAL A 8 4.31 29.11 -8.41
CA VAL A 8 4.30 28.79 -9.85
C VAL A 8 5.73 28.62 -10.33
N VAL A 9 6.06 27.43 -10.83
CA VAL A 9 7.40 27.11 -11.35
C VAL A 9 7.29 26.73 -12.81
N ARG A 10 8.06 27.39 -13.67
CA ARG A 10 8.22 27.06 -15.08
C ARG A 10 9.69 26.84 -15.38
N GLY A 11 10.07 25.60 -15.67
CA GLY A 11 11.37 25.31 -16.28
C GLY A 11 11.25 25.37 -17.80
N ALA A 12 12.03 26.22 -18.46
CA ALA A 12 12.24 26.10 -19.91
C ALA A 12 13.25 24.96 -20.15
N SER A 13 13.00 24.10 -21.15
CA SER A 13 13.97 23.09 -21.57
C SER A 13 15.25 23.77 -22.07
N ALA A 14 16.37 23.06 -21.90
CA ALA A 14 17.73 23.49 -22.25
C ALA A 14 17.99 23.57 -23.78
N ASP A 15 17.10 24.20 -24.54
CA ASP A 15 17.26 24.35 -26.00
C ASP A 15 18.16 25.55 -26.39
N ASP A 16 18.74 26.28 -25.42
CA ASP A 16 19.52 27.50 -25.68
C ASP A 16 21.00 27.47 -25.22
N ALA A 17 21.54 26.32 -24.82
CA ALA A 17 22.97 26.20 -24.54
C ALA A 17 23.58 25.05 -25.33
N ALA A 18 24.61 25.35 -26.13
CA ALA A 18 25.51 24.33 -26.68
C ALA A 18 26.16 23.60 -25.48
N LEU A 19 25.64 22.42 -25.15
CA LEU A 19 26.06 21.66 -23.97
C LEU A 19 27.30 20.82 -24.30
N ASP A 20 28.15 20.67 -23.29
CA ASP A 20 29.36 19.85 -23.25
C ASP A 20 29.08 18.40 -23.72
N PRO A 21 29.92 17.79 -24.59
CA PRO A 21 29.79 16.37 -24.98
C PRO A 21 29.65 15.39 -23.81
N ALA A 22 30.22 15.71 -22.63
CA ALA A 22 30.04 14.89 -21.42
C ALA A 22 28.59 14.92 -20.91
N HIS A 23 27.88 16.02 -21.12
CA HIS A 23 26.47 16.17 -20.78
C HIS A 23 25.56 15.41 -21.75
N ASP A 24 25.89 15.36 -23.04
CA ASP A 24 25.14 14.57 -24.02
C ASP A 24 25.29 13.05 -23.80
N ALA A 25 26.51 12.57 -23.52
CA ALA A 25 26.73 11.17 -23.15
C ALA A 25 26.00 10.79 -21.85
N ALA A 26 25.97 11.69 -20.85
CA ALA A 26 25.20 11.48 -19.62
C ALA A 26 23.68 11.42 -19.89
N ARG A 27 23.18 12.26 -20.81
CA ARG A 27 21.77 12.24 -21.25
C ARG A 27 21.40 10.97 -22.00
N GLU A 28 22.20 10.55 -22.97
CA GLU A 28 21.96 9.30 -23.71
C GLU A 28 21.95 8.08 -22.78
N SER A 29 22.90 8.02 -21.84
CA SER A 29 22.93 6.97 -20.82
C SER A 29 21.69 7.01 -19.92
N ALA A 30 21.23 8.20 -19.52
CA ALA A 30 20.02 8.37 -18.72
C ALA A 30 18.75 7.98 -19.50
N ASP A 31 18.69 8.29 -20.81
CA ASP A 31 17.58 7.93 -21.69
C ASP A 31 17.51 6.42 -21.91
N ALA A 32 18.65 5.75 -22.10
CA ALA A 32 18.73 4.30 -22.22
C ALA A 32 18.32 3.60 -20.91
N ALA A 33 18.80 4.06 -19.76
CA ALA A 33 18.40 3.56 -18.45
C ALA A 33 16.90 3.79 -18.19
N GLY A 34 16.40 4.98 -18.53
CA GLY A 34 14.97 5.29 -18.44
C GLY A 34 14.11 4.41 -19.35
N ALA A 35 14.58 4.11 -20.57
CA ALA A 35 13.89 3.19 -21.48
C ALA A 35 13.89 1.75 -20.95
N ALA A 36 14.99 1.29 -20.33
CA ALA A 36 15.04 -0.01 -19.68
C ALA A 36 14.07 -0.09 -18.49
N LEU A 37 14.04 0.92 -17.63
CA LEU A 37 13.11 0.99 -16.51
C LEU A 37 11.65 1.01 -16.97
N ARG A 38 11.32 1.77 -18.03
CA ARG A 38 9.96 1.76 -18.62
C ARG A 38 9.54 0.37 -19.10
N ARG A 39 10.46 -0.41 -19.69
CA ARG A 39 10.17 -1.81 -20.09
C ARG A 39 9.89 -2.70 -18.88
N LEU A 40 10.66 -2.55 -17.80
CA LEU A 40 10.44 -3.30 -16.55
C LEU A 40 9.06 -2.96 -15.96
N LEU A 41 8.71 -1.67 -15.89
CA LEU A 41 7.41 -1.21 -15.40
C LEU A 41 6.25 -1.78 -16.23
N ALA A 42 6.38 -1.78 -17.55
CA ALA A 42 5.38 -2.34 -18.46
C ALA A 42 5.23 -3.86 -18.34
N SER A 43 6.23 -4.56 -17.79
CA SER A 43 6.21 -6.02 -17.61
C SER A 43 5.55 -6.48 -16.31
N SER A 44 5.21 -5.56 -15.39
CA SER A 44 4.58 -5.88 -14.10
C SER A 44 3.07 -6.12 -14.24
N PRO A 45 2.57 -7.34 -13.98
CA PRO A 45 1.13 -7.61 -13.95
C PRO A 45 0.39 -6.70 -12.96
N ARG A 46 0.99 -6.38 -11.80
CA ARG A 46 0.39 -5.46 -10.83
C ARG A 46 0.33 -4.02 -11.34
N LEU A 47 1.36 -3.54 -12.05
CA LEU A 47 1.30 -2.21 -12.65
C LEU A 47 0.35 -2.15 -13.84
N LEU A 48 0.21 -3.23 -14.61
CA LEU A 48 -0.80 -3.34 -15.65
C LEU A 48 -2.22 -3.32 -15.06
N ALA A 49 -2.45 -4.07 -13.97
CA ALA A 49 -3.69 -4.02 -13.21
C ALA A 49 -3.97 -2.60 -12.70
N ARG A 50 -2.98 -1.99 -12.02
CA ARG A 50 -3.06 -0.61 -11.50
C ARG A 50 -3.27 0.43 -12.59
N SER A 51 -2.73 0.23 -13.79
CA SER A 51 -2.95 1.11 -14.95
C SER A 51 -4.41 1.09 -15.41
N ALA A 52 -5.06 -0.07 -15.34
CA ALA A 52 -6.43 -0.26 -15.76
C ALA A 52 -7.45 0.10 -14.66
N GLY A 53 -7.22 -0.34 -13.42
CA GLY A 53 -8.14 -0.15 -12.29
C GLY A 53 -7.87 1.09 -11.44
N GLY A 54 -6.67 1.67 -11.53
CA GLY A 54 -6.24 2.74 -10.63
C GLY A 54 -6.06 2.27 -9.21
N THR A 55 -5.86 3.21 -8.30
CA THR A 55 -5.78 2.87 -6.87
C THR A 55 -7.11 2.32 -6.34
N LEU A 56 -8.24 2.63 -6.99
CA LEU A 56 -9.60 2.21 -6.59
C LEU A 56 -9.83 0.69 -6.68
N GLU A 57 -8.96 -0.06 -7.35
CA GLU A 57 -8.94 -1.53 -7.26
C GLU A 57 -8.75 -2.05 -5.82
N LEU A 58 -8.20 -1.21 -4.94
CA LEU A 58 -7.99 -1.52 -3.54
C LEU A 58 -9.30 -1.69 -2.74
N TYR A 59 -10.45 -1.20 -3.22
CA TYR A 59 -11.73 -1.55 -2.59
C TYR A 59 -11.96 -3.06 -2.60
N HIS A 60 -11.69 -3.72 -3.74
CA HIS A 60 -11.79 -5.18 -3.85
C HIS A 60 -10.81 -5.86 -2.90
N ALA A 61 -9.56 -5.39 -2.84
CA ALA A 61 -8.55 -5.96 -1.95
C ALA A 61 -8.89 -5.80 -0.45
N TYR A 62 -9.36 -4.62 -0.03
CA TYR A 62 -9.79 -4.38 1.34
C TYR A 62 -11.04 -5.19 1.70
N GLY A 63 -12.02 -5.27 0.79
CA GLY A 63 -13.19 -6.12 0.98
C GLY A 63 -12.84 -7.60 1.09
N ALA A 64 -11.99 -8.11 0.17
CA ALA A 64 -11.53 -9.51 0.16
C ALA A 64 -10.78 -9.89 1.44
N ARG A 65 -10.04 -8.94 2.02
CA ARG A 65 -9.35 -9.08 3.32
C ARG A 65 -10.29 -8.95 4.52
N GLY A 66 -11.56 -8.63 4.32
CA GLY A 66 -12.50 -8.38 5.41
C GLY A 66 -12.09 -7.18 6.26
N GLU A 67 -11.49 -6.14 5.67
CA GLU A 67 -11.14 -4.92 6.41
C GLU A 67 -12.43 -4.23 6.88
N PRO A 68 -12.53 -3.86 8.17
CA PRO A 68 -13.75 -3.28 8.73
C PRO A 68 -14.25 -2.04 7.99
N THR A 69 -13.31 -1.24 7.44
CA THR A 69 -13.58 0.01 6.74
C THR A 69 -14.35 -0.15 5.42
N VAL A 70 -14.37 -1.35 4.83
CA VAL A 70 -15.13 -1.65 3.59
C VAL A 70 -16.36 -2.51 3.89
N GLY A 71 -16.36 -3.24 5.01
CA GLY A 71 -17.49 -4.03 5.49
C GLY A 71 -17.51 -5.47 4.97
N SER A 72 -17.54 -5.69 3.64
CA SER A 72 -17.52 -7.04 3.07
C SER A 72 -16.80 -7.14 1.73
N ALA A 73 -16.48 -8.37 1.31
CA ALA A 73 -15.90 -8.65 0.00
C ALA A 73 -16.84 -8.27 -1.15
N GLU A 74 -18.15 -8.48 -1.00
CA GLU A 74 -19.16 -8.03 -1.96
C GLU A 74 -19.21 -6.51 -2.07
N ALA A 75 -19.17 -5.79 -0.94
CA ALA A 75 -19.18 -4.34 -0.93
C ALA A 75 -17.92 -3.76 -1.59
N GLY A 76 -16.74 -4.29 -1.25
CA GLY A 76 -15.48 -3.89 -1.85
C GLY A 76 -15.42 -4.17 -3.35
N HIS A 77 -15.89 -5.34 -3.78
CA HIS A 77 -15.97 -5.68 -5.20
C HIS A 77 -16.92 -4.74 -5.96
N ARG A 78 -18.10 -4.46 -5.40
CA ARG A 78 -19.07 -3.53 -5.99
C ARG A 78 -18.51 -2.12 -6.13
N LEU A 79 -17.90 -1.56 -5.07
CA LEU A 79 -17.32 -0.22 -5.11
C LEU A 79 -16.20 -0.10 -6.16
N ALA A 80 -15.36 -1.13 -6.30
CA ALA A 80 -14.33 -1.16 -7.35
C ALA A 80 -14.95 -1.17 -8.77
N GLN A 81 -16.08 -1.87 -8.95
CA GLN A 81 -16.81 -1.90 -10.23
C GLN A 81 -17.51 -0.57 -10.52
N GLU A 82 -18.17 0.04 -9.54
CA GLU A 82 -18.80 1.36 -9.66
C GLU A 82 -17.75 2.41 -10.04
N ALA A 83 -16.64 2.47 -9.30
CA ALA A 83 -15.52 3.35 -9.61
C ALA A 83 -15.03 3.19 -11.06
N ARG A 84 -14.90 1.96 -11.55
CA ARG A 84 -14.51 1.73 -12.95
C ARG A 84 -15.59 2.18 -13.94
N ALA A 85 -16.86 1.95 -13.63
CA ALA A 85 -17.99 2.31 -14.50
C ALA A 85 -18.18 3.84 -14.62
N HIS A 86 -17.88 4.59 -13.57
CA HIS A 86 -17.94 6.05 -13.55
C HIS A 86 -16.69 6.72 -14.13
N GLY A 87 -15.56 6.01 -14.20
CA GLY A 87 -14.29 6.56 -14.65
C GLY A 87 -14.32 6.98 -16.12
N VAL A 88 -13.89 8.21 -16.41
CA VAL A 88 -13.90 8.77 -17.77
C VAL A 88 -12.50 8.75 -18.37
N GLU A 89 -11.51 9.22 -17.61
CA GLU A 89 -10.13 9.34 -18.09
C GLU A 89 -9.12 8.83 -17.06
N ARG A 90 -7.95 8.42 -17.58
CA ARG A 90 -6.80 7.96 -16.79
C ARG A 90 -5.69 8.99 -16.87
N HIS A 91 -5.09 9.31 -15.73
CA HIS A 91 -3.93 10.20 -15.68
C HIS A 91 -2.79 9.57 -14.89
N GLY A 92 -1.57 10.00 -15.19
CA GLY A 92 -0.35 9.53 -14.56
C GLY A 92 0.59 10.68 -14.18
N CYS A 93 1.50 10.40 -13.26
CA CYS A 93 2.60 11.30 -12.96
C CYS A 93 3.54 11.43 -14.18
N ARG A 94 4.27 12.55 -14.28
CA ARG A 94 5.21 12.81 -15.37
C ARG A 94 6.21 11.65 -15.53
N GLY A 95 6.29 11.09 -16.74
CA GLY A 95 7.25 10.04 -17.08
C GLY A 95 6.90 8.63 -16.57
N CYS A 96 5.80 8.49 -15.81
CA CYS A 96 5.31 7.19 -15.35
C CYS A 96 4.47 6.54 -16.46
N PRO A 97 4.78 5.29 -16.89
CA PRO A 97 3.95 4.57 -17.86
C PRO A 97 2.67 3.98 -17.25
N THR A 98 2.49 4.09 -15.92
CA THR A 98 1.34 3.56 -15.18
C THR A 98 0.41 4.71 -14.78
N PRO A 99 -0.59 5.07 -15.60
CA PRO A 99 -1.56 6.08 -15.24
C PRO A 99 -2.49 5.51 -14.16
N CYS A 100 -2.13 5.67 -12.87
CA CYS A 100 -2.86 5.08 -11.76
C CYS A 100 -4.02 5.96 -11.24
N GLY A 101 -4.09 7.22 -11.67
CA GLY A 101 -5.11 8.18 -11.28
C GLY A 101 -6.34 8.10 -12.17
N TRP A 102 -7.52 8.18 -11.57
CA TRP A 102 -8.79 8.33 -12.30
C TRP A 102 -9.25 9.78 -12.31
N GLU A 103 -9.92 10.14 -13.38
CA GLU A 103 -10.67 11.37 -13.53
C GLU A 103 -12.13 11.05 -13.89
N PHE A 104 -13.04 11.71 -13.19
CA PHE A 104 -14.49 11.47 -13.20
C PHE A 104 -15.20 12.74 -13.66
N ALA A 105 -16.12 12.63 -14.60
CA ALA A 105 -16.98 13.76 -14.95
C ALA A 105 -17.98 14.03 -13.83
N ARG A 106 -18.17 15.31 -13.49
CA ARG A 106 -19.20 15.78 -12.56
C ARG A 106 -20.37 16.39 -13.31
N GLU A 107 -21.51 16.49 -12.63
CA GLU A 107 -22.75 17.05 -13.22
C GLU A 107 -22.59 18.52 -13.63
N ASP A 108 -21.74 19.28 -12.96
CA ASP A 108 -21.42 20.67 -13.27
C ASP A 108 -20.44 20.84 -14.46
N GLY A 109 -20.04 19.74 -15.10
CA GLY A 109 -19.09 19.71 -16.21
C GLY A 109 -17.62 19.81 -15.78
N SER A 110 -17.33 19.94 -14.49
CA SER A 110 -15.97 19.83 -13.96
C SER A 110 -15.53 18.36 -13.87
N ALA A 111 -14.24 18.17 -13.61
CA ALA A 111 -13.66 16.85 -13.45
C ALA A 111 -13.13 16.65 -12.02
N GLN A 112 -13.42 15.50 -11.43
CA GLN A 112 -12.93 15.11 -10.11
C GLN A 112 -11.88 14.03 -10.24
N ARG A 113 -10.74 14.21 -9.56
CA ARG A 113 -9.77 13.13 -9.43
C ARG A 113 -10.07 12.32 -8.19
N ALA A 114 -9.93 11.01 -8.25
CA ALA A 114 -10.05 10.19 -7.04
C ALA A 114 -8.93 9.18 -6.92
N HIS A 115 -8.52 8.96 -5.68
CA HIS A 115 -7.67 7.86 -5.28
C HIS A 115 -8.26 7.16 -4.06
N PHE A 116 -7.91 5.90 -3.89
CA PHE A 116 -8.50 5.00 -2.90
C PHE A 116 -8.49 5.54 -1.47
N GLY A 117 -7.34 5.98 -0.93
CA GLY A 117 -7.30 6.41 0.46
C GLY A 117 -8.21 7.59 0.79
N ALA A 118 -8.38 8.53 -0.14
CA ALA A 118 -9.28 9.66 0.03
C ALA A 118 -10.75 9.27 -0.12
N ALA A 119 -11.08 8.49 -1.16
CA ALA A 119 -12.46 8.05 -1.39
C ALA A 119 -12.96 7.10 -0.28
N LEU A 120 -12.10 6.19 0.20
CA LEU A 120 -12.42 5.28 1.31
C LEU A 120 -12.76 6.05 2.58
N ALA A 121 -11.98 7.08 2.91
CA ALA A 121 -12.20 7.89 4.11
C ALA A 121 -13.53 8.66 4.10
N LEU A 122 -14.05 8.96 2.90
CA LEU A 122 -15.30 9.67 2.69
C LEU A 122 -16.46 8.74 2.29
N GLY A 123 -16.34 7.44 2.60
CA GLY A 123 -17.24 6.41 2.08
C GLY A 123 -17.92 5.54 3.15
N PRO A 124 -17.65 4.22 3.20
CA PRO A 124 -18.48 3.29 3.98
C PRO A 124 -18.55 3.59 5.48
N ALA A 125 -17.47 4.10 6.11
CA ALA A 125 -17.49 4.48 7.52
C ALA A 125 -18.49 5.61 7.82
N LEU A 126 -18.79 6.45 6.82
CA LEU A 126 -19.78 7.52 6.88
C LEU A 126 -21.19 7.05 6.51
N GLY A 127 -21.40 5.76 6.24
CA GLY A 127 -22.69 5.21 5.82
C GLY A 127 -22.98 5.39 4.32
N LEU A 128 -21.99 5.80 3.53
CA LEU A 128 -22.13 6.05 2.10
C LEU A 128 -21.75 4.79 1.31
N ALA A 129 -22.75 4.11 0.78
CA ALA A 129 -22.61 2.80 0.16
C ALA A 129 -22.26 2.84 -1.35
N ASP A 130 -22.46 3.98 -2.00
CA ASP A 130 -22.17 4.22 -3.41
C ASP A 130 -20.95 5.12 -3.61
N PHE A 131 -20.27 4.93 -4.74
CA PHE A 131 -19.07 5.69 -5.07
C PHE A 131 -19.34 7.16 -5.46
N ALA A 132 -20.55 7.47 -5.96
CA ALA A 132 -20.88 8.83 -6.41
C ALA A 132 -20.91 9.83 -5.24
N ALA A 133 -21.51 9.45 -4.11
CA ALA A 133 -21.51 10.26 -2.90
C ALA A 133 -20.09 10.54 -2.37
N GLN A 134 -19.18 9.56 -2.50
CA GLN A 134 -17.78 9.70 -2.11
C GLN A 134 -17.07 10.75 -2.97
N LEU A 135 -17.32 10.74 -4.29
CA LEU A 135 -16.78 11.74 -5.21
C LEU A 135 -17.26 13.16 -4.89
N GLU A 136 -18.52 13.33 -4.50
CA GLU A 136 -19.08 14.64 -4.15
C GLU A 136 -18.43 15.23 -2.89
N LEU A 137 -18.22 14.40 -1.85
CA LEU A 137 -17.49 14.83 -0.66
C LEU A 137 -16.01 15.12 -0.97
N LEU A 138 -15.37 14.28 -1.78
CA LEU A 138 -13.98 14.49 -2.19
C LEU A 138 -13.82 15.81 -2.94
N ALA A 139 -14.76 16.14 -3.83
CA ALA A 139 -14.78 17.42 -4.53
C ALA A 139 -14.92 18.60 -3.57
N ALA A 140 -15.68 18.44 -2.48
CA ALA A 140 -15.78 19.47 -1.44
C ALA A 140 -14.44 19.67 -0.71
N CYS A 141 -13.76 18.58 -0.33
CA CYS A 141 -12.42 18.63 0.26
C CYS A 141 -11.41 19.31 -0.68
N ASP A 142 -11.38 18.93 -1.96
CA ASP A 142 -10.43 19.49 -2.94
C ASP A 142 -10.66 20.99 -3.19
N ARG A 143 -11.92 21.44 -3.31
CA ARG A 143 -12.25 22.87 -3.43
C ARG A 143 -11.81 23.66 -2.20
N ALA A 144 -11.91 23.06 -1.02
CA ALA A 144 -11.51 23.67 0.25
C ALA A 144 -10.01 23.58 0.54
N GLY A 145 -9.28 22.71 -0.17
CA GLY A 145 -7.87 22.40 0.14
C GLY A 145 -7.71 21.65 1.47
N LEU A 146 -8.66 20.77 1.80
CA LEU A 146 -8.67 19.98 3.03
C LEU A 146 -8.26 18.54 2.74
N ASP A 147 -7.48 17.94 3.64
CA ASP A 147 -7.13 16.53 3.54
C ASP A 147 -8.37 15.65 3.74
N ALA A 148 -8.71 14.86 2.73
CA ALA A 148 -9.92 14.04 2.72
C ALA A 148 -9.90 12.94 3.80
N ARG A 149 -8.72 12.45 4.21
CA ARG A 149 -8.60 11.41 5.24
C ARG A 149 -8.89 11.97 6.62
N GLU A 150 -8.25 13.08 6.95
CA GLU A 150 -8.51 13.80 8.20
C GLU A 150 -9.95 14.30 8.27
N MET A 151 -10.50 14.80 7.15
CA MET A 151 -11.90 15.19 7.07
C MET A 151 -12.85 14.00 7.28
N GLY A 152 -12.57 12.85 6.67
CA GLY A 152 -13.35 11.63 6.85
C GLY A 152 -13.41 11.19 8.31
N ALA A 153 -12.27 11.16 9.00
CA ALA A 153 -12.20 10.85 10.42
C ALA A 153 -12.97 11.87 11.29
N LEU A 154 -12.90 13.15 10.95
CA LEU A 154 -13.67 14.20 11.63
C LEU A 154 -15.19 14.02 11.41
N LEU A 155 -15.61 13.70 10.20
CA LEU A 155 -17.02 13.45 9.87
C LEU A 155 -17.55 12.19 10.57
N GLU A 156 -16.73 11.15 10.74
CA GLU A 156 -17.09 9.95 11.49
C GLU A 156 -17.37 10.30 12.97
N LEU A 157 -16.50 11.09 13.59
CA LEU A 157 -16.74 11.62 14.95
C LEU A 157 -17.97 12.52 15.03
N ALA A 158 -18.21 13.33 14.00
CA ALA A 158 -19.42 14.14 13.91
C ALA A 158 -20.68 13.27 13.80
N CYS A 159 -20.63 12.13 13.08
CA CYS A 159 -21.71 11.15 13.02
C CYS A 159 -21.94 10.46 14.38
N ALA A 160 -20.88 10.20 15.15
CA ALA A 160 -21.02 9.64 16.49
C ALA A 160 -21.79 10.59 17.44
N ARG A 161 -21.64 11.91 17.25
CA ARG A 161 -22.39 12.93 18.02
C ARG A 161 -23.78 13.21 17.46
N ASP A 162 -23.91 13.19 16.14
CA ASP A 162 -25.17 13.40 15.42
C ASP A 162 -25.41 12.24 14.45
N PRO A 163 -26.05 11.14 14.91
CA PRO A 163 -26.32 9.98 14.06
C PRO A 163 -27.15 10.28 12.81
N SER A 164 -27.88 11.40 12.78
CA SER A 164 -28.66 11.82 11.60
C SER A 164 -27.78 12.33 10.45
N LEU A 165 -26.48 12.53 10.69
CA LEU A 165 -25.50 12.85 9.66
C LEU A 165 -25.09 11.59 8.87
N HIS A 166 -25.11 10.41 9.49
CA HIS A 166 -24.65 9.16 8.88
C HIS A 166 -25.49 8.82 7.64
N GLY A 167 -24.83 8.63 6.50
CA GLY A 167 -25.46 8.41 5.20
C GLY A 167 -25.99 9.67 4.49
N ASP A 168 -25.87 10.87 5.09
CA ASP A 168 -26.34 12.13 4.50
C ASP A 168 -25.17 12.95 3.92
N ALA A 169 -24.78 12.62 2.69
CA ALA A 169 -23.69 13.27 1.98
C ALA A 169 -23.90 14.79 1.83
N ALA A 170 -25.14 15.25 1.65
CA ALA A 170 -25.43 16.67 1.47
C ALA A 170 -25.15 17.47 2.76
N ARG A 171 -25.55 16.94 3.93
CA ARG A 171 -25.24 17.57 5.22
C ARG A 171 -23.76 17.50 5.56
N MET A 172 -23.08 16.41 5.21
CA MET A 172 -21.62 16.30 5.35
C MET A 172 -20.90 17.35 4.50
N GLN A 173 -21.31 17.53 3.24
CA GLN A 173 -20.77 18.58 2.38
C GLN A 173 -20.97 19.98 2.98
N GLN A 174 -22.15 20.27 3.53
CA GLN A 174 -22.40 21.55 4.19
C GLN A 174 -21.45 21.81 5.37
N ARG A 175 -21.08 20.76 6.12
CA ARG A 175 -20.07 20.86 7.20
C ARG A 175 -18.68 21.14 6.65
N ILE A 176 -18.26 20.46 5.58
CA ILE A 176 -16.98 20.72 4.90
C ILE A 176 -16.90 22.18 4.44
N ASP A 177 -17.95 22.67 3.77
CA ASP A 177 -18.04 24.06 3.29
C ASP A 177 -18.10 25.08 4.44
N GLY A 178 -18.67 24.70 5.59
CA GLY A 178 -18.68 25.50 6.82
C GLY A 178 -17.28 25.65 7.42
N LEU A 179 -16.56 24.54 7.58
CA LEU A 179 -15.19 24.49 8.08
C LEU A 179 -14.24 25.31 7.20
N ALA A 180 -14.32 25.13 5.88
CA ALA A 180 -13.49 25.84 4.92
C ALA A 180 -13.63 27.37 5.01
N ARG A 181 -14.82 27.86 5.37
CA ARG A 181 -15.12 29.28 5.54
C ARG A 181 -14.82 29.81 6.94
N GLY A 182 -14.40 28.96 7.88
CA GLY A 182 -14.34 29.30 9.30
C GLY A 182 -15.70 29.68 9.89
N ALA A 183 -16.79 29.24 9.24
CA ALA A 183 -18.16 29.47 9.65
C ALA A 183 -18.71 28.32 10.53
N ASP A 184 -17.91 27.26 10.71
CA ASP A 184 -18.26 26.17 11.62
C ASP A 184 -18.23 26.64 13.08
N LEU A 185 -19.18 26.14 13.86
CA LEU A 185 -19.46 26.55 15.22
C LEU A 185 -18.63 25.80 16.28
N ASP A 186 -17.79 24.84 15.87
CA ASP A 186 -16.99 23.98 16.75
C ASP A 186 -15.49 24.19 16.51
N PRO A 187 -14.84 25.17 17.17
CA PRO A 187 -13.43 25.51 16.93
C PRO A 187 -12.43 24.34 16.96
N PRO A 188 -12.56 23.32 17.83
CA PRO A 188 -11.76 22.09 17.78
C PRO A 188 -11.72 21.40 16.42
N ALA A 189 -12.79 21.47 15.62
CA ALA A 189 -12.86 20.85 14.30
C ALA A 189 -11.84 21.44 13.32
N LEU A 190 -11.48 22.72 13.48
CA LEU A 190 -10.44 23.39 12.68
C LEU A 190 -9.02 22.89 13.00
N LEU A 191 -8.84 22.20 14.12
CA LEU A 191 -7.55 21.67 14.57
C LEU A 191 -7.36 20.18 14.21
N GLY A 192 -8.35 19.55 13.56
CA GLY A 192 -8.31 18.15 13.12
C GLY A 192 -9.10 17.19 14.03
N ALA A 193 -9.21 15.94 13.59
CA ALA A 193 -10.02 14.90 14.22
C ALA A 193 -9.54 14.57 15.64
N VAL A 194 -8.23 14.57 15.91
CA VAL A 194 -7.69 14.30 17.25
C VAL A 194 -8.06 15.40 18.25
N ALA A 195 -7.96 16.66 17.85
CA ALA A 195 -8.36 17.78 18.68
C ALA A 195 -9.87 17.79 18.93
N TYR A 196 -10.65 17.49 17.89
CA TYR A 196 -12.10 17.32 17.98
C TYR A 196 -12.49 16.19 18.94
N ALA A 197 -11.88 15.01 18.80
CA ALA A 197 -12.15 13.86 19.67
C ALA A 197 -11.91 14.22 21.14
N ARG A 198 -10.77 14.84 21.46
CA ARG A 198 -10.42 15.26 22.83
C ARG A 198 -11.38 16.30 23.41
N ALA A 199 -11.79 17.27 22.59
CA ALA A 199 -12.72 18.30 23.04
C ALA A 199 -14.11 17.74 23.40
N HIS A 200 -14.48 16.61 22.80
CA HIS A 200 -15.82 16.01 22.94
C HIS A 200 -15.83 14.65 23.65
N GLY A 201 -14.70 14.16 24.15
CA GLY A 201 -14.59 12.88 24.87
C GLY A 201 -14.81 11.65 23.98
N LEU A 202 -14.35 11.70 22.72
CA LEU A 202 -14.54 10.65 21.70
C LEU A 202 -13.23 9.95 21.31
N GLU A 203 -12.19 10.02 22.15
CA GLU A 203 -10.88 9.45 21.84
C GLU A 203 -10.93 7.94 21.59
N SER A 204 -11.88 7.21 22.18
CA SER A 204 -12.09 5.78 21.94
C SER A 204 -12.63 5.45 20.54
N GLU A 205 -13.31 6.42 19.91
CA GLU A 205 -13.92 6.27 18.59
C GLU A 205 -12.92 6.57 17.46
N LEU A 206 -11.84 7.31 17.77
CA LEU A 206 -10.82 7.69 16.79
C LEU A 206 -9.61 6.78 16.88
N ALA A 207 -9.30 6.06 15.80
CA ALA A 207 -7.94 5.59 15.60
C ALA A 207 -7.04 6.79 15.30
N SER A 208 -5.99 6.99 16.10
CA SER A 208 -5.04 8.08 15.90
C SER A 208 -3.61 7.61 16.04
N ALA A 209 -2.71 8.24 15.29
CA ALA A 209 -1.28 7.99 15.35
C ALA A 209 -0.55 9.32 15.24
N GLN A 210 0.35 9.59 16.19
CA GLN A 210 1.17 10.81 16.22
C GLN A 210 0.38 12.12 16.03
N GLY A 211 -0.81 12.20 16.63
CA GLY A 211 -1.65 13.39 16.58
C GLY A 211 -2.44 13.59 15.28
N GLN A 212 -2.46 12.60 14.38
CA GLN A 212 -3.26 12.58 13.16
C GLN A 212 -4.27 11.44 13.21
N SER A 213 -5.31 11.50 12.38
CA SER A 213 -6.19 10.35 12.16
C SER A 213 -5.40 9.16 11.59
N ALA A 214 -5.76 7.96 12.04
CA ALA A 214 -5.25 6.70 11.57
C ALA A 214 -6.43 5.78 11.20
N ARG A 215 -6.11 4.63 10.60
CA ARG A 215 -7.09 3.60 10.25
C ARG A 215 -6.78 2.35 11.06
N ARG A 216 -7.83 1.73 11.62
CA ARG A 216 -7.73 0.37 12.13
C ARG A 216 -7.52 -0.57 10.94
N GLU A 217 -6.50 -1.41 11.03
CA GLU A 217 -6.13 -2.38 10.00
C GLU A 217 -6.06 -3.76 10.65
N ARG A 218 -6.54 -4.81 9.98
CA ARG A 218 -6.45 -6.17 10.55
C ARG A 218 -5.01 -6.67 10.66
N ALA A 219 -4.14 -6.22 9.76
CA ALA A 219 -2.73 -6.61 9.73
C ALA A 219 -1.94 -5.79 10.75
N PRO A 220 -1.37 -6.40 11.82
CA PRO A 220 -0.67 -5.65 12.87
C PRO A 220 0.52 -4.82 12.37
N ALA A 221 1.15 -5.25 11.27
CA ALA A 221 2.23 -4.50 10.65
C ALA A 221 1.73 -3.19 10.00
N ALA A 222 0.54 -3.19 9.40
CA ALA A 222 -0.05 -1.99 8.80
C ALA A 222 -0.48 -0.98 9.87
N GLU A 223 -1.02 -1.45 10.98
CA GLU A 223 -1.35 -0.61 12.14
C GLU A 223 -0.07 -0.05 12.78
N LEU A 224 0.91 -0.90 13.10
CA LEU A 224 2.21 -0.48 13.65
C LEU A 224 2.93 0.54 12.75
N GLY A 225 2.87 0.36 11.44
CA GLY A 225 3.43 1.31 10.47
C GLY A 225 2.90 2.73 10.68
N GLN A 226 1.59 2.89 10.88
CA GLN A 226 0.95 4.20 11.07
C GLN A 226 1.45 4.91 12.34
N HIS A 227 1.72 4.16 13.43
CA HIS A 227 2.24 4.71 14.69
C HIS A 227 3.75 5.03 14.66
N THR A 228 4.51 4.34 13.80
CA THR A 228 5.97 4.42 13.79
C THR A 228 6.54 5.35 12.73
N SER A 229 5.80 5.57 11.65
CA SER A 229 6.18 6.44 10.52
C SER A 229 6.57 7.83 10.97
N ALA A 230 7.83 8.22 10.78
CA ALA A 230 8.28 9.56 11.19
C ALA A 230 7.57 10.75 10.49
N GLY A 231 6.78 10.49 9.44
CA GLY A 231 5.96 11.50 8.73
C GLY A 231 4.50 11.56 9.16
N GLY A 232 4.10 10.80 10.19
CA GLY A 232 2.69 10.62 10.56
C GLY A 232 2.02 9.49 9.79
N SER A 233 0.70 9.40 9.92
CA SER A 233 -0.12 8.32 9.34
C SER A 233 -0.34 8.50 7.84
N ASP A 234 0.71 8.25 7.05
CA ASP A 234 0.64 8.21 5.57
C ASP A 234 0.78 6.77 5.06
N PRO A 235 -0.30 6.12 4.59
CA PRO A 235 -0.28 4.76 4.03
C PRO A 235 0.73 4.57 2.90
N LEU A 236 1.14 5.61 2.18
CA LEU A 236 2.18 5.48 1.14
C LEU A 236 3.59 5.34 1.71
N ARG A 237 3.79 5.66 3.00
CA ARG A 237 5.08 5.65 3.69
C ARG A 237 5.12 4.72 4.88
N SER A 238 3.96 4.44 5.45
CA SER A 238 3.79 3.65 6.66
C SER A 238 3.31 2.23 6.38
N PHE A 239 2.63 1.97 5.25
CA PHE A 239 2.05 0.67 4.96
C PHE A 239 3.10 -0.34 4.47
N PRO A 240 3.31 -1.47 5.16
CA PRO A 240 4.26 -2.49 4.75
C PRO A 240 3.65 -3.38 3.65
N PHE A 241 3.59 -2.85 2.43
CA PHE A 241 2.89 -3.45 1.29
C PHE A 241 3.28 -4.91 1.00
N LEU A 242 4.52 -5.33 1.24
CA LEU A 242 4.91 -6.74 1.02
C LEU A 242 4.39 -7.69 2.12
N ALA A 243 4.21 -7.17 3.34
CA ALA A 243 3.77 -7.97 4.49
C ALA A 243 2.25 -8.08 4.59
N ALA A 244 1.51 -7.15 3.97
CA ALA A 244 0.06 -7.02 4.16
C ALA A 244 -0.77 -7.49 2.95
N THR A 245 -0.23 -7.55 1.73
CA THR A 245 -1.06 -7.80 0.55
C THR A 245 -0.58 -8.92 -0.38
N ASP A 246 0.74 -9.14 -0.58
CA ASP A 246 1.13 -9.57 -1.94
C ASP A 246 2.22 -10.64 -2.11
N GLY A 247 2.98 -11.03 -1.08
CA GLY A 247 4.08 -12.01 -1.24
C GLY A 247 3.69 -13.44 -0.90
N THR A 248 4.16 -14.42 -1.68
CA THR A 248 4.39 -15.76 -1.12
C THR A 248 5.45 -15.64 -0.02
N ALA A 249 5.43 -16.56 0.94
CA ALA A 249 6.46 -16.61 1.99
C ALA A 249 7.88 -16.58 1.41
N ALA A 250 8.08 -17.30 0.31
CA ALA A 250 9.34 -17.36 -0.42
C ALA A 250 9.75 -15.99 -0.97
N ARG A 251 8.84 -15.27 -1.63
CA ARG A 251 9.15 -13.95 -2.19
C ARG A 251 9.46 -12.93 -1.10
N LEU A 252 8.67 -12.89 -0.03
CA LEU A 252 8.92 -11.99 1.10
C LEU A 252 10.30 -12.27 1.72
N ARG A 253 10.62 -13.53 2.00
CA ARG A 253 11.93 -13.94 2.56
C ARG A 253 13.09 -13.57 1.63
N ALA A 254 12.93 -13.76 0.32
CA ALA A 254 13.95 -13.39 -0.66
C ALA A 254 14.19 -11.87 -0.71
N LEU A 255 13.13 -11.06 -0.60
CA LEU A 255 13.21 -9.60 -0.67
C LEU A 255 13.88 -8.98 0.56
N VAL A 256 13.61 -9.49 1.75
CA VAL A 256 14.16 -8.93 2.99
C VAL A 256 15.51 -9.54 3.38
N ALA A 257 15.99 -10.57 2.68
CA ALA A 257 17.27 -11.21 2.96
C ALA A 257 18.43 -10.18 3.04
N PRO A 258 19.37 -10.33 3.98
CA PRO A 258 19.54 -11.45 4.92
C PRO A 258 18.75 -11.30 6.23
N LEU A 259 17.76 -10.39 6.32
CA LEU A 259 16.95 -10.22 7.53
C LEU A 259 16.24 -11.55 7.87
N PRO A 260 16.48 -12.14 9.06
CA PRO A 260 15.80 -13.36 9.42
C PRO A 260 14.31 -13.08 9.63
N LEU A 261 13.45 -13.94 9.08
CA LEU A 261 12.02 -13.97 9.37
C LEU A 261 11.71 -15.25 10.13
N ALA A 262 10.99 -15.11 11.24
CA ALA A 262 10.48 -16.25 12.00
C ALA A 262 9.47 -17.04 11.16
N ASP A 263 9.29 -18.32 11.48
CA ASP A 263 8.22 -19.12 10.89
C ASP A 263 6.85 -18.53 11.26
N GLY A 264 6.00 -18.35 10.25
CA GLY A 264 4.74 -17.60 10.38
C GLY A 264 4.91 -16.07 10.21
N GLY A 265 6.13 -15.54 10.14
CA GLY A 265 6.34 -14.09 9.92
C GLY A 265 5.85 -13.58 8.56
N ASP A 266 5.58 -14.48 7.63
CA ASP A 266 4.92 -14.25 6.35
C ASP A 266 3.37 -14.20 6.42
N ASP A 267 2.77 -14.71 7.51
CA ASP A 267 1.34 -14.55 7.77
C ASP A 267 1.05 -13.08 8.13
N PRO A 268 0.20 -12.35 7.39
CA PRO A 268 -0.11 -10.94 7.66
C PRO A 268 -0.72 -10.69 9.04
N LEU A 269 -1.35 -11.68 9.68
CA LEU A 269 -2.04 -11.55 10.97
C LEU A 269 -1.16 -11.95 12.17
N ASP A 270 -0.04 -12.65 11.92
CA ASP A 270 0.86 -13.08 12.98
C ASP A 270 1.76 -11.91 13.43
N PRO A 271 1.82 -11.56 14.72
CA PRO A 271 2.68 -10.47 15.21
C PRO A 271 4.19 -10.76 15.11
N ARG A 272 4.60 -12.02 14.97
CA ARG A 272 6.02 -12.41 15.00
C ARG A 272 6.79 -11.81 13.82
N GLY A 273 7.85 -11.07 14.10
CA GLY A 273 8.72 -10.48 13.07
C GLY A 273 8.13 -9.26 12.35
N LYS A 274 6.98 -8.74 12.78
CA LYS A 274 6.33 -7.60 12.11
C LYS A 274 7.02 -6.28 12.41
N GLY A 275 7.59 -6.10 13.60
CA GLY A 275 8.35 -4.91 13.97
C GLY A 275 9.56 -4.70 13.06
N ARG A 276 10.33 -5.76 12.78
CA ARG A 276 11.45 -5.69 11.82
C ARG A 276 10.98 -5.48 10.38
N LEU A 277 9.84 -6.05 9.98
CA LEU A 277 9.27 -5.83 8.66
C LEU A 277 8.82 -4.37 8.47
N VAL A 278 8.20 -3.77 9.49
CA VAL A 278 7.83 -2.34 9.48
C VAL A 278 9.09 -1.46 9.40
N TRP A 279 10.12 -1.75 10.20
CA TRP A 279 11.41 -1.06 10.12
C TRP A 279 12.03 -1.10 8.72
N TRP A 280 12.04 -2.27 8.09
CA TRP A 280 12.58 -2.46 6.75
C TRP A 280 11.78 -1.69 5.69
N HIS A 281 10.44 -1.75 5.77
CA HIS A 281 9.57 -1.03 4.83
C HIS A 281 9.67 0.48 4.99
N GLU A 282 9.75 1.00 6.22
CA GLU A 282 9.96 2.42 6.46
C GLU A 282 11.27 2.91 5.83
N ASN A 283 12.35 2.12 5.95
CA ASN A 283 13.63 2.43 5.29
C ASN A 283 13.49 2.44 3.76
N LEU A 284 12.80 1.45 3.19
CA LEU A 284 12.58 1.38 1.75
C LEU A 284 11.68 2.54 1.24
N ALA A 285 10.62 2.88 1.97
CA ALA A 285 9.75 4.01 1.64
C ALA A 285 10.51 5.35 1.67
N ALA A 286 11.34 5.56 2.69
CA ALA A 286 12.24 6.71 2.77
C ALA A 286 13.29 6.70 1.65
N ALA A 287 13.78 5.54 1.23
CA ALA A 287 14.68 5.41 0.10
C ALA A 287 14.01 5.79 -1.24
N PHE A 288 12.73 5.43 -1.42
CA PHE A 288 11.91 5.91 -2.53
C PHE A 288 11.75 7.44 -2.50
N ASP A 289 11.44 8.03 -1.35
CA ASP A 289 11.38 9.50 -1.17
C ASP A 289 12.66 10.20 -1.62
N LEU A 290 13.81 9.68 -1.21
CA LEU A 290 15.12 10.25 -1.58
C LEU A 290 15.40 10.17 -3.09
N SER A 291 14.93 9.11 -3.76
CA SER A 291 15.08 8.95 -5.20
C SER A 291 14.10 9.77 -6.03
N GLY A 292 12.98 10.20 -5.43
CA GLY A 292 11.83 10.73 -6.16
C GLY A 292 11.11 9.68 -7.02
N PHE A 293 11.45 8.39 -6.87
CA PHE A 293 10.79 7.30 -7.59
C PHE A 293 9.50 6.88 -6.90
N CYS A 294 8.49 6.50 -7.69
CA CYS A 294 7.18 6.14 -7.16
C CYS A 294 7.25 4.84 -6.34
N ALA A 295 6.84 4.91 -5.07
CA ALA A 295 6.79 3.75 -4.17
C ALA A 295 5.89 2.62 -4.72
N PHE A 296 4.80 2.93 -5.42
CA PHE A 296 3.99 1.92 -6.09
C PHE A 296 4.77 1.22 -7.20
N SER A 297 5.45 1.98 -8.06
CA SER A 297 6.23 1.41 -9.15
C SER A 297 7.33 0.48 -8.63
N GLY A 298 8.11 0.93 -7.64
CA GLY A 298 9.15 0.10 -7.05
C GLY A 298 8.59 -1.09 -6.27
N GLY A 299 7.53 -0.87 -5.48
CA GLY A 299 6.86 -1.92 -4.74
C GLY A 299 6.33 -3.04 -5.63
N ALA A 300 5.73 -2.71 -6.78
CA ALA A 300 5.29 -3.70 -7.75
C ALA A 300 6.44 -4.51 -8.34
N LEU A 301 7.50 -3.84 -8.83
CA LEU A 301 8.65 -4.53 -9.43
C LEU A 301 9.28 -5.54 -8.45
N LEU A 302 9.35 -5.16 -7.17
CA LEU A 302 9.81 -6.02 -6.10
C LEU A 302 8.79 -7.13 -5.79
N ALA A 303 7.50 -6.85 -5.64
CA ALA A 303 6.48 -7.86 -5.37
C ALA A 303 6.41 -8.91 -6.50
N ASP A 304 6.53 -8.46 -7.75
CA ASP A 304 6.39 -9.27 -8.96
C ASP A 304 7.66 -10.03 -9.38
N GLY A 305 8.76 -9.93 -8.65
CA GLY A 305 9.97 -10.67 -9.05
C GLY A 305 10.68 -10.12 -10.28
N ILE A 306 10.28 -8.96 -10.79
CA ILE A 306 10.82 -8.39 -12.03
C ILE A 306 12.21 -7.78 -11.80
N CYS A 307 12.44 -7.27 -10.59
CA CYS A 307 13.74 -6.81 -10.15
C CYS A 307 14.07 -7.37 -8.77
N THR A 308 15.36 -7.60 -8.56
CA THR A 308 15.96 -7.64 -7.23
C THR A 308 16.05 -6.22 -6.66
N LEU A 309 16.28 -6.12 -5.35
CA LEU A 309 16.48 -4.82 -4.72
C LEU A 309 17.74 -4.12 -5.23
N ASP A 310 18.80 -4.87 -5.56
CA ASP A 310 20.04 -4.31 -6.11
C ASP A 310 19.84 -3.74 -7.51
N GLU A 311 19.11 -4.45 -8.39
CA GLU A 311 18.78 -3.96 -9.73
C GLU A 311 17.92 -2.70 -9.67
N LEU A 312 16.92 -2.67 -8.79
CA LEU A 312 16.08 -1.49 -8.61
C LEU A 312 16.90 -0.31 -8.06
N ALA A 313 17.71 -0.54 -7.01
CA ALA A 313 18.55 0.50 -6.42
C ALA A 313 19.56 1.06 -7.44
N ALA A 314 20.19 0.20 -8.25
CA ALA A 314 21.10 0.63 -9.31
C ALA A 314 20.39 1.50 -10.37
N ALA A 315 19.10 1.27 -10.61
CA ALA A 315 18.32 2.02 -11.59
C ALA A 315 17.78 3.36 -11.07
N VAL A 316 17.48 3.48 -9.77
CA VAL A 316 16.73 4.65 -9.23
C VAL A 316 17.42 5.40 -8.10
N ALA A 317 18.43 4.83 -7.43
CA ALA A 317 19.07 5.51 -6.30
C ALA A 317 19.85 6.75 -6.78
N PRO A 318 19.88 7.83 -5.97
CA PRO A 318 20.67 9.01 -6.31
C PRO A 318 22.16 8.68 -6.51
N PRO A 319 22.88 9.32 -7.46
CA PRO A 319 24.30 9.05 -7.69
C PRO A 319 25.18 9.17 -6.44
N ALA A 320 24.88 10.12 -5.56
CA ALA A 320 25.59 10.31 -4.29
C ALA A 320 25.41 9.11 -3.32
N VAL A 321 24.28 8.40 -3.42
CA VAL A 321 24.04 7.15 -2.66
C VAL A 321 24.80 6.00 -3.31
N LEU A 322 24.76 5.87 -4.64
CA LEU A 322 25.48 4.83 -5.37
C LEU A 322 27.00 4.91 -5.20
N ALA A 323 27.56 6.12 -5.10
CA ALA A 323 28.98 6.33 -4.82
C ALA A 323 29.43 5.69 -3.50
N ARG A 324 28.50 5.44 -2.56
CA ARG A 324 28.76 4.79 -1.26
C ARG A 324 28.54 3.28 -1.28
N ALA A 325 28.07 2.71 -2.39
CA ALA A 325 27.58 1.33 -2.44
C ALA A 325 28.66 0.26 -2.30
N SER A 326 29.91 0.53 -2.71
CA SER A 326 30.99 -0.48 -2.72
C SER A 326 30.57 -1.82 -3.34
N GLY A 327 29.75 -1.77 -4.41
CA GLY A 327 29.20 -2.97 -5.08
C GLY A 327 27.90 -3.52 -4.50
N ALA A 328 27.30 -2.88 -3.48
CA ALA A 328 26.02 -3.27 -2.87
C ALA A 328 24.99 -2.12 -2.92
N PRO A 329 24.42 -1.83 -4.11
CA PRO A 329 23.53 -0.69 -4.29
C PRO A 329 22.27 -0.75 -3.40
N ALA A 330 21.66 -1.92 -3.22
CA ALA A 330 20.51 -2.08 -2.31
C ALA A 330 20.84 -1.66 -0.89
N ARG A 331 22.01 -2.10 -0.39
CA ARG A 331 22.45 -1.80 0.97
C ARG A 331 22.67 -0.30 1.17
N ALA A 332 23.32 0.38 0.23
CA ALA A 332 23.52 1.83 0.33
C ALA A 332 22.20 2.59 0.25
N TRP A 333 21.27 2.16 -0.60
CA TRP A 333 19.99 2.81 -0.75
C TRP A 333 19.09 2.64 0.47
N LEU A 334 19.01 1.44 1.04
CA LEU A 334 18.33 1.20 2.31
C LEU A 334 18.97 1.96 3.47
N ALA A 335 20.31 2.03 3.54
CA ALA A 335 21.00 2.82 4.56
C ALA A 335 20.63 4.32 4.46
N ALA A 336 20.57 4.88 3.25
CA ALA A 336 20.17 6.27 3.05
C ALA A 336 18.71 6.52 3.46
N GLY A 337 17.80 5.59 3.15
CA GLY A 337 16.42 5.65 3.65
C GLY A 337 16.34 5.58 5.18
N ALA A 338 17.12 4.70 5.80
CA ALA A 338 17.24 4.60 7.25
C ALA A 338 17.82 5.87 7.88
N ASP A 339 18.83 6.50 7.25
CA ASP A 339 19.39 7.79 7.66
C ASP A 339 18.28 8.86 7.69
N LEU A 340 17.44 8.94 6.64
CA LEU A 340 16.33 9.89 6.58
C LEU A 340 15.28 9.62 7.68
N ALA A 341 14.92 8.36 7.93
CA ALA A 341 13.98 7.99 8.99
C ALA A 341 14.52 8.37 10.38
N LEU A 342 15.80 8.12 10.66
CA LEU A 342 16.47 8.50 11.90
C LEU A 342 16.54 10.01 12.08
N LEU A 343 16.87 10.76 11.03
CA LEU A 343 16.90 12.23 11.08
C LEU A 343 15.51 12.81 11.37
N ARG A 344 14.46 12.29 10.74
CA ARG A 344 13.08 12.69 11.04
C ARG A 344 12.72 12.38 12.50
N ARG A 345 13.09 11.20 13.00
CA ARG A 345 12.87 10.79 14.40
C ARG A 345 13.70 11.61 15.40
N ALA A 346 14.87 12.10 15.01
CA ALA A 346 15.65 13.01 15.85
C ALA A 346 15.00 14.40 15.97
N LEU A 347 14.27 14.84 14.94
CA LEU A 347 13.49 16.08 14.96
C LEU A 347 12.17 15.93 15.73
N ASP A 348 11.50 14.78 15.57
CA ASP A 348 10.30 14.41 16.33
C ASP A 348 10.46 13.03 16.98
N PRO A 349 10.91 12.98 18.25
CA PRO A 349 11.12 11.72 18.95
C PRO A 349 9.80 11.01 19.31
N SER A 350 8.63 11.63 19.17
CA SER A 350 7.39 11.04 19.70
C SER A 350 6.79 9.97 18.78
N PHE A 351 6.53 8.78 19.32
CA PHE A 351 5.67 7.77 18.68
C PHE A 351 4.17 8.00 18.94
N GLY A 352 3.82 8.99 19.78
CA GLY A 352 2.46 9.18 20.28
C GLY A 352 1.99 8.01 21.16
N ASP A 353 0.68 7.87 21.28
CA ASP A 353 0.06 6.76 22.00
C ASP A 353 0.05 5.53 21.09
N VAL A 354 0.82 4.50 21.48
CA VAL A 354 0.86 3.21 20.78
C VAL A 354 -0.04 2.24 21.55
N PRO A 355 -1.07 1.65 20.90
CA PRO A 355 -1.97 0.68 21.52
C PRO A 355 -1.24 -0.49 22.19
N ASP A 356 -1.81 -1.01 23.27
CA ASP A 356 -1.22 -2.10 24.04
C ASP A 356 -1.09 -3.39 23.23
N GLU A 357 -2.00 -3.62 22.28
CA GLU A 357 -1.97 -4.75 21.35
C GLU A 357 -0.72 -4.72 20.47
N LEU A 358 -0.26 -3.52 20.09
CA LEU A 358 0.97 -3.33 19.30
C LEU A 358 2.24 -3.45 20.15
N CYS A 359 2.10 -3.48 21.49
CA CYS A 359 3.20 -3.72 22.41
C CYS A 359 3.54 -5.21 22.59
N ALA A 360 2.83 -6.12 21.91
CA ALA A 360 3.10 -7.55 21.95
C ALA A 360 4.51 -7.91 21.41
N PRO A 361 5.11 -9.05 21.83
CA PRO A 361 6.38 -9.52 21.30
C PRO A 361 6.35 -9.67 19.77
N GLY A 362 7.39 -9.16 19.10
CA GLY A 362 7.49 -9.19 17.63
C GLY A 362 6.91 -7.96 16.93
N LEU A 363 6.23 -7.05 17.63
CA LEU A 363 5.70 -5.79 17.08
C LEU A 363 6.53 -4.58 17.52
N PHE A 364 5.93 -3.61 18.23
CA PHE A 364 6.57 -2.35 18.58
C PHE A 364 7.90 -2.51 19.34
N PRO A 365 8.04 -3.42 20.34
CA PRO A 365 9.31 -3.63 21.01
C PRO A 365 10.42 -4.11 20.07
N GLU A 366 10.08 -4.90 19.04
CA GLU A 366 11.04 -5.33 18.04
C GLU A 366 11.41 -4.21 17.07
N TYR A 367 10.43 -3.42 16.63
CA TYR A 367 10.68 -2.22 15.83
C TYR A 367 11.67 -1.28 16.53
N LEU A 368 11.44 -0.99 17.82
CA LEU A 368 12.32 -0.15 18.65
C LEU A 368 13.76 -0.67 18.68
N ARG A 369 13.95 -1.98 18.89
CA ARG A 369 15.28 -2.61 18.86
C ARG A 369 15.94 -2.50 17.48
N CYS A 370 15.19 -2.73 16.40
CA CYS A 370 15.74 -2.61 15.04
C CYS A 370 16.14 -1.17 14.73
N ARG A 371 15.36 -0.20 15.22
CA ARG A 371 15.58 1.24 15.02
C ARG A 371 16.66 1.83 15.92
N GLY A 372 17.01 1.17 17.02
CA GLY A 372 17.88 1.76 18.05
C GLY A 372 17.18 2.91 18.77
N ALA A 373 15.93 2.69 19.17
CA ALA A 373 15.07 3.69 19.78
C ALA A 373 14.49 3.19 21.12
N THR A 374 14.26 4.11 22.04
CA THR A 374 13.53 3.85 23.29
C THR A 374 12.01 3.96 23.08
N ARG A 375 11.21 3.56 24.07
CA ARG A 375 9.74 3.73 24.02
C ARG A 375 9.29 5.19 23.93
N ALA A 376 10.09 6.11 24.48
CA ALA A 376 9.89 7.55 24.33
C ALA A 376 10.38 8.10 22.97
N GLY A 377 10.91 7.21 22.12
CA GLY A 377 11.49 7.48 20.80
C GLY A 377 12.76 8.29 20.75
N ALA A 378 13.41 8.49 21.90
CA ALA A 378 14.82 8.89 21.93
C ALA A 378 15.68 7.81 21.25
N LEU A 379 16.57 8.25 20.36
CA LEU A 379 17.50 7.39 19.63
C LEU A 379 18.76 7.09 20.45
N ASP A 380 19.26 5.88 20.31
CA ASP A 380 20.55 5.47 20.87
C ASP A 380 21.69 6.27 20.22
N ALA A 381 22.72 6.63 21.00
CA ALA A 381 23.89 7.35 20.48
C ALA A 381 24.56 6.61 19.30
N ARG A 382 24.57 5.27 19.34
CA ARG A 382 25.07 4.43 18.24
C ARG A 382 24.28 4.63 16.95
N ALA A 383 22.95 4.76 17.06
CA ALA A 383 22.06 5.00 15.92
C ALA A 383 22.34 6.35 15.26
N LEU A 384 22.54 7.39 16.07
CA LEU A 384 22.90 8.73 15.62
C LEU A 384 24.31 8.75 14.99
N ASP A 385 25.30 8.14 15.63
CA ASP A 385 26.70 8.12 15.16
C ASP A 385 26.89 7.40 13.82
N ALA A 386 25.95 6.52 13.45
CA ALA A 386 26.00 5.79 12.19
C ALA A 386 25.23 6.43 11.05
N ILE A 387 24.57 7.58 11.26
CA ILE A 387 23.97 8.36 10.17
C ILE A 387 25.06 8.66 9.13
N GLY A 388 24.78 8.38 7.86
CA GLY A 388 25.76 8.52 6.79
C GLY A 388 26.68 7.29 6.63
N SER A 389 26.43 6.19 7.35
CA SER A 389 27.15 4.92 7.19
C SER A 389 26.26 3.79 6.63
N LEU A 390 26.88 2.73 6.10
CA LEU A 390 26.17 1.53 5.64
C LEU A 390 25.68 0.63 6.80
N ARG A 391 25.92 1.01 8.07
CA ARG A 391 25.47 0.23 9.24
C ARG A 391 23.96 0.31 9.42
N ASN A 392 23.34 1.44 9.04
CA ASN A 392 21.90 1.66 9.15
C ASN A 392 21.04 0.81 8.20
N ALA A 393 21.65 0.10 7.25
CA ALA A 393 20.95 -0.89 6.43
C ALA A 393 20.68 -2.22 7.18
N GLN A 394 21.19 -2.38 8.39
CA GLN A 394 20.99 -3.56 9.22
C GLN A 394 20.34 -3.18 10.56
N PRO A 395 19.58 -4.09 11.18
CA PRO A 395 19.05 -3.87 12.52
C PRO A 395 20.17 -3.63 13.55
N TRP A 396 19.92 -2.75 14.52
CA TRP A 396 20.89 -2.38 15.55
C TRP A 396 21.22 -3.46 16.58
N THR A 397 20.31 -4.41 16.76
CA THR A 397 20.54 -5.60 17.57
C THR A 397 20.78 -6.80 16.67
N GLU A 398 21.74 -7.65 17.01
CA GLU A 398 21.77 -9.02 16.50
C GLU A 398 20.42 -9.66 16.83
N LEU A 399 19.58 -9.82 15.82
CA LEU A 399 18.30 -10.49 15.97
C LEU A 399 18.61 -11.96 16.22
N ASP A 400 17.97 -12.57 17.22
CA ASP A 400 18.24 -13.96 17.60
C ASP A 400 18.37 -14.86 16.37
N ALA A 401 19.58 -15.42 16.19
CA ALA A 401 19.86 -16.44 15.19
C ALA A 401 19.03 -17.72 15.41
N GLY A 402 18.31 -17.81 16.54
CA GLY A 402 17.31 -18.82 16.85
C GLY A 402 16.02 -18.73 16.03
N CYS A 403 15.93 -17.84 15.04
CA CYS A 403 14.94 -17.97 13.97
C CYS A 403 15.26 -19.27 13.20
N ALA A 404 14.59 -20.35 13.62
CA ALA A 404 14.82 -21.71 13.20
C ALA A 404 14.95 -21.85 11.67
N GLN A 405 15.80 -22.79 11.24
CA GLN A 405 15.68 -23.39 9.91
C GLN A 405 14.22 -23.80 9.72
N ALA A 406 13.60 -23.30 8.65
CA ALA A 406 12.23 -23.65 8.29
C ALA A 406 12.08 -25.17 8.43
N ALA A 407 11.17 -25.61 9.31
CA ALA A 407 10.82 -27.02 9.35
C ALA A 407 10.41 -27.43 7.94
N GLN A 408 10.95 -28.55 7.45
CA GLN A 408 10.46 -29.10 6.18
C GLN A 408 8.94 -29.20 6.29
N PRO A 409 8.17 -28.57 5.37
CA PRO A 409 6.73 -28.59 5.46
C PRO A 409 6.29 -30.05 5.52
N ALA A 410 5.44 -30.37 6.50
CA ALA A 410 4.89 -31.71 6.60
C ALA A 410 4.29 -32.10 5.25
N PRO A 411 4.49 -33.35 4.79
CA PRO A 411 3.92 -33.79 3.52
C PRO A 411 2.42 -33.53 3.54
N LEU A 412 1.98 -32.72 2.58
CA LEU A 412 0.62 -32.22 2.56
C LEU A 412 -0.36 -33.36 2.30
N PRO A 413 -1.54 -33.34 2.94
CA PRO A 413 -2.58 -34.32 2.66
C PRO A 413 -2.98 -34.22 1.19
N ARG A 414 -3.01 -35.36 0.48
CA ARG A 414 -3.54 -35.42 -0.89
C ARG A 414 -5.05 -35.21 -0.84
N ILE A 415 -5.54 -34.19 -1.54
CA ILE A 415 -6.96 -33.96 -1.76
C ILE A 415 -7.33 -34.65 -3.06
N GLU A 416 -8.04 -35.78 -2.98
CA GLU A 416 -8.56 -36.47 -4.15
C GLU A 416 -9.88 -35.82 -4.59
N ALA A 417 -9.92 -35.37 -5.84
CA ALA A 417 -11.13 -34.82 -6.43
C ALA A 417 -12.16 -35.95 -6.65
N THR A 418 -13.39 -35.71 -6.23
CA THR A 418 -14.44 -36.75 -6.23
C THR A 418 -15.53 -36.49 -7.27
N ALA A 419 -15.73 -35.24 -7.70
CA ALA A 419 -16.74 -34.87 -8.68
C ALA A 419 -16.39 -33.58 -9.43
N ARG A 420 -17.13 -33.28 -10.49
CA ARG A 420 -17.14 -31.92 -11.07
C ARG A 420 -18.03 -31.01 -10.22
N GLY A 421 -17.53 -29.83 -9.89
CA GLY A 421 -18.28 -28.80 -9.20
C GLY A 421 -17.90 -27.41 -9.67
N ARG A 422 -18.58 -26.39 -9.15
CA ARG A 422 -18.35 -24.99 -9.54
C ARG A 422 -17.80 -24.19 -8.37
N VAL A 423 -16.89 -23.28 -8.67
CA VAL A 423 -16.45 -22.22 -7.78
C VAL A 423 -16.76 -20.87 -8.41
N ARG A 424 -17.07 -19.87 -7.59
CA ARG A 424 -17.20 -18.48 -8.04
C ARG A 424 -15.88 -17.76 -7.82
N VAL A 425 -15.47 -16.97 -8.80
CA VAL A 425 -14.19 -16.26 -8.78
C VAL A 425 -14.46 -14.78 -8.93
N ARG A 426 -13.92 -13.97 -8.02
CA ARG A 426 -13.99 -12.50 -8.07
C ARG A 426 -12.59 -11.93 -8.22
N ALA A 427 -12.42 -11.12 -9.25
CA ALA A 427 -11.24 -10.32 -9.48
C ALA A 427 -11.66 -9.00 -10.12
N VAL A 428 -10.78 -8.00 -10.09
CA VAL A 428 -11.00 -6.70 -10.73
C VAL A 428 -9.92 -6.41 -11.76
N GLY A 429 -10.15 -5.40 -12.60
CA GLY A 429 -9.22 -4.99 -13.65
C GLY A 429 -9.03 -6.06 -14.73
N PRO A 430 -7.85 -6.13 -15.37
CA PRO A 430 -7.60 -7.03 -16.50
C PRO A 430 -7.77 -8.51 -16.13
N LEU A 431 -7.43 -8.89 -14.90
CA LEU A 431 -7.64 -10.25 -14.42
C LEU A 431 -9.13 -10.58 -14.30
N GLY A 432 -9.94 -9.65 -13.77
CA GLY A 432 -11.39 -9.79 -13.72
C GLY A 432 -12.04 -9.87 -15.10
N ASP A 433 -11.55 -9.08 -16.06
CA ASP A 433 -12.06 -9.09 -17.46
C ASP A 433 -11.74 -10.40 -18.19
N ALA A 434 -10.63 -11.03 -17.85
CA ALA A 434 -10.18 -12.26 -18.49
C ALA A 434 -10.82 -13.52 -17.89
N LEU A 435 -11.33 -13.45 -16.65
CA LEU A 435 -11.88 -14.59 -15.93
C LEU A 435 -13.39 -14.70 -16.08
N ALA A 436 -13.87 -15.92 -16.31
CA ALA A 436 -15.28 -16.22 -16.14
C ALA A 436 -15.65 -16.15 -14.64
N PRO A 437 -16.83 -15.62 -14.27
CA PRO A 437 -17.23 -15.48 -12.87
C PRO A 437 -17.47 -16.84 -12.19
N GLU A 438 -17.74 -17.89 -12.96
CA GLU A 438 -17.84 -19.27 -12.46
C GLU A 438 -16.88 -20.18 -13.22
N LEU A 439 -16.20 -21.04 -12.49
CA LEU A 439 -15.28 -22.03 -13.04
C LEU A 439 -15.72 -23.43 -12.64
N GLU A 440 -15.80 -24.34 -13.62
CA GLU A 440 -16.04 -25.76 -13.38
C GLU A 440 -14.70 -26.46 -13.14
N LEU A 441 -14.56 -27.09 -11.98
CA LEU A 441 -13.34 -27.75 -11.51
C LEU A 441 -13.63 -29.19 -11.06
N ALA A 442 -12.59 -30.01 -11.01
CA ALA A 442 -12.63 -31.26 -10.25
C ALA A 442 -12.49 -30.92 -8.76
N LEU A 443 -13.56 -31.13 -7.98
CA LEU A 443 -13.65 -30.75 -6.57
C LEU A 443 -13.91 -31.99 -5.69
N PRO A 444 -13.47 -31.97 -4.42
CA PRO A 444 -12.61 -30.94 -3.82
C PRO A 444 -11.20 -30.94 -4.44
N CYS A 445 -10.51 -29.80 -4.40
CA CYS A 445 -9.11 -29.71 -4.82
C CYS A 445 -8.29 -28.83 -3.87
N SER A 446 -6.97 -28.75 -4.08
CA SER A 446 -6.15 -27.74 -3.42
C SER A 446 -6.29 -26.39 -4.13
N LEU A 447 -5.96 -25.30 -3.44
CA LEU A 447 -5.85 -23.97 -4.04
C LEU A 447 -4.87 -23.96 -5.21
N ALA A 448 -3.71 -24.61 -5.09
CA ALA A 448 -2.73 -24.72 -6.17
C ALA A 448 -3.33 -25.35 -7.43
N ALA A 449 -4.10 -26.44 -7.30
CA ALA A 449 -4.77 -27.09 -8.42
C ALA A 449 -5.88 -26.20 -9.03
N ALA A 450 -6.61 -25.46 -8.19
CA ALA A 450 -7.59 -24.48 -8.66
C ALA A 450 -6.91 -23.36 -9.47
N LEU A 451 -5.79 -22.81 -8.98
CA LEU A 451 -5.00 -21.79 -9.69
C LEU A 451 -4.42 -22.30 -11.01
N ASP A 452 -4.00 -23.57 -11.08
CA ASP A 452 -3.51 -24.15 -12.34
C ASP A 452 -4.64 -24.26 -13.37
N ALA A 453 -5.83 -24.68 -12.94
CA ALA A 453 -7.01 -24.73 -13.79
C ALA A 453 -7.47 -23.33 -14.24
N LEU A 454 -7.40 -22.33 -13.35
CA LEU A 454 -7.62 -20.91 -13.67
C LEU A 454 -6.62 -20.43 -14.72
N GLY A 455 -5.33 -20.75 -14.56
CA GLY A 455 -4.28 -20.39 -15.52
C GLY A 455 -4.50 -21.02 -16.89
N ALA A 456 -4.94 -22.28 -16.92
CA ALA A 456 -5.30 -22.96 -18.17
C ALA A 456 -6.52 -22.32 -18.85
N ALA A 457 -7.55 -21.94 -18.08
CA ALA A 457 -8.72 -21.24 -18.59
C ALA A 457 -8.38 -19.86 -19.15
N LEU A 458 -7.52 -19.10 -18.46
CA LEU A 458 -7.01 -17.81 -18.92
C LEU A 458 -6.22 -17.93 -20.23
N ALA A 459 -5.32 -18.91 -20.32
CA ALA A 459 -4.54 -19.15 -21.53
C ALA A 459 -5.44 -19.51 -22.73
N ALA A 460 -6.54 -20.23 -22.50
CA ALA A 460 -7.52 -20.55 -23.54
C ALA A 460 -8.34 -19.32 -23.97
N ALA A 461 -8.72 -18.45 -23.02
CA ALA A 461 -9.51 -17.25 -23.29
C ALA A 461 -8.72 -16.13 -23.96
N GLN A 462 -7.41 -16.02 -23.68
CA GLN A 462 -6.55 -14.96 -24.22
C GLN A 462 -5.24 -15.49 -24.81
N PRO A 463 -5.24 -16.09 -26.01
CA PRO A 463 -4.05 -16.74 -26.58
C PRO A 463 -2.84 -15.83 -26.84
N ARG A 464 -3.02 -14.51 -26.81
CA ARG A 464 -1.97 -13.50 -27.04
C ARG A 464 -1.34 -12.96 -25.75
N ALA A 465 -1.97 -13.19 -24.60
CA ALA A 465 -1.41 -12.86 -23.30
C ALA A 465 -1.00 -14.18 -22.63
N ASP A 466 0.17 -14.23 -22.01
CA ASP A 466 0.50 -15.36 -21.16
C ASP A 466 -0.42 -15.31 -19.92
N GLY A 467 -1.61 -15.90 -20.03
CA GLY A 467 -2.62 -15.93 -18.98
C GLY A 467 -2.06 -16.52 -17.68
N ARG A 468 -1.06 -17.40 -17.77
CA ARG A 468 -0.36 -17.96 -16.62
C ARG A 468 0.51 -16.92 -15.93
N ALA A 469 1.11 -15.98 -16.65
CA ALA A 469 1.95 -14.91 -16.08
C ALA A 469 1.19 -13.93 -15.17
N TRP A 470 -0.14 -13.87 -15.26
CA TRP A 470 -0.97 -13.12 -14.31
C TRP A 470 -1.08 -13.81 -12.95
N LEU A 471 -1.05 -15.14 -12.94
CA LEU A 471 -1.25 -15.95 -11.75
C LEU A 471 0.07 -16.44 -11.14
N TYR A 472 1.11 -16.59 -11.95
CA TYR A 472 2.37 -17.20 -11.57
C TYR A 472 3.58 -16.39 -12.04
N ASP A 473 4.66 -16.44 -11.28
CA ASP A 473 5.96 -15.94 -11.72
C ASP A 473 6.72 -16.97 -12.56
N SER A 474 7.91 -16.57 -13.04
CA SER A 474 8.77 -17.43 -13.86
C SER A 474 9.33 -18.64 -13.11
N SER A 475 9.27 -18.65 -11.77
CA SER A 475 9.63 -19.79 -10.94
C SER A 475 8.45 -20.74 -10.66
N GLY A 476 7.24 -20.36 -11.08
CA GLY A 476 6.00 -21.11 -10.85
C GLY A 476 5.33 -20.80 -9.51
N GLU A 477 5.78 -19.78 -8.78
CA GLU A 477 5.15 -19.34 -7.53
C GLU A 477 3.93 -18.46 -7.82
N PRO A 478 2.82 -18.58 -7.07
CA PRO A 478 1.65 -17.73 -7.25
C PRO A 478 1.96 -16.24 -7.01
N ARG A 479 1.57 -15.38 -7.95
CA ARG A 479 1.61 -13.92 -7.81
C ARG A 479 0.40 -13.35 -7.10
N VAL A 480 -0.72 -14.06 -7.10
CA VAL A 480 -1.99 -13.56 -6.56
C VAL A 480 -2.23 -14.06 -5.13
N ALA A 481 -2.76 -13.20 -4.27
CA ALA A 481 -3.32 -13.63 -3.00
C ALA A 481 -4.78 -14.07 -3.23
N VAL A 482 -5.18 -15.17 -2.59
CA VAL A 482 -6.55 -15.70 -2.69
C VAL A 482 -7.19 -15.66 -1.32
N PHE A 483 -8.40 -15.09 -1.25
CA PHE A 483 -9.18 -15.00 -0.03
C PHE A 483 -10.49 -15.77 -0.17
N ARG A 484 -10.98 -16.30 0.95
CA ARG A 484 -12.32 -16.85 1.10
C ARG A 484 -12.90 -16.33 2.41
N ALA A 485 -14.02 -15.61 2.33
CA ALA A 485 -14.71 -15.05 3.50
C ALA A 485 -13.80 -14.21 4.44
N GLY A 486 -12.91 -13.39 3.86
CA GLY A 486 -12.00 -12.54 4.65
C GLY A 486 -10.73 -13.23 5.14
N GLU A 487 -10.54 -14.53 4.82
CA GLU A 487 -9.36 -15.29 5.22
C GLU A 487 -8.46 -15.58 4.02
N ARG A 488 -7.16 -15.33 4.18
CA ARG A 488 -6.16 -15.66 3.16
C ARG A 488 -5.96 -17.17 3.11
N LEU A 489 -6.05 -17.74 1.92
CA LEU A 489 -5.85 -19.17 1.70
C LEU A 489 -4.38 -19.51 1.45
N ALA A 490 -3.89 -20.55 2.12
CA ALA A 490 -2.60 -21.15 1.81
C ALA A 490 -2.67 -21.96 0.50
N PRO A 491 -1.54 -22.21 -0.22
CA PRO A 491 -1.54 -22.96 -1.48
C PRO A 491 -2.17 -24.35 -1.43
N HIS A 492 -2.21 -24.97 -0.24
CA HIS A 492 -2.76 -26.29 0.00
C HIS A 492 -4.17 -26.28 0.63
N ALA A 493 -4.76 -25.09 0.80
CA ALA A 493 -6.12 -24.97 1.31
C ALA A 493 -7.09 -25.78 0.44
N ARG A 494 -8.00 -26.49 1.10
CA ARG A 494 -9.06 -27.24 0.42
C ARG A 494 -10.09 -26.28 -0.16
N ILE A 495 -10.41 -26.47 -1.43
CA ILE A 495 -11.45 -25.78 -2.18
C ILE A 495 -12.60 -26.74 -2.43
N ASP A 496 -13.81 -26.32 -2.07
CA ASP A 496 -15.04 -27.11 -2.19
C ASP A 496 -16.00 -26.47 -3.21
N ALA A 497 -16.99 -27.26 -3.67
CA ALA A 497 -18.03 -26.74 -4.56
C ALA A 497 -18.87 -25.67 -3.87
N GLY A 498 -19.10 -24.55 -4.56
CA GLY A 498 -19.82 -23.39 -4.03
C GLY A 498 -18.92 -22.35 -3.37
N ASP A 499 -17.61 -22.61 -3.22
CA ASP A 499 -16.67 -21.61 -2.71
C ASP A 499 -16.65 -20.34 -3.58
N VAL A 500 -16.51 -19.19 -2.92
CA VAL A 500 -16.25 -17.90 -3.55
C VAL A 500 -14.81 -17.52 -3.26
N LEU A 501 -14.00 -17.37 -4.31
CA LEU A 501 -12.58 -17.07 -4.23
C LEU A 501 -12.32 -15.65 -4.72
N ASP A 502 -11.77 -14.81 -3.85
CA ASP A 502 -11.35 -13.45 -4.18
C ASP A 502 -9.87 -13.45 -4.56
N LEU A 503 -9.58 -13.18 -5.82
CA LEU A 503 -8.21 -13.06 -6.33
C LEU A 503 -7.79 -11.60 -6.23
N VAL A 504 -6.69 -11.37 -5.52
CA VAL A 504 -6.15 -10.04 -5.24
C VAL A 504 -4.74 -9.94 -5.83
N SER A 505 -4.58 -9.01 -6.77
CA SER A 505 -3.32 -8.70 -7.46
C SER A 505 -3.11 -7.18 -7.54
N VAL A 506 -2.97 -6.54 -6.37
CA VAL A 506 -2.89 -5.09 -6.23
C VAL A 506 -1.55 -4.68 -5.65
N ILE A 507 -1.22 -3.40 -5.55
CA ILE A 507 -0.10 -2.95 -4.70
C ILE A 507 -0.74 -2.27 -3.51
N GLY A 508 -0.52 -2.82 -2.31
CA GLY A 508 -0.98 -2.19 -1.08
C GLY A 508 -0.40 -0.80 -0.85
N GLY A 509 -1.04 -0.03 0.02
CA GLY A 509 -0.72 1.37 0.28
C GLY A 509 -1.54 2.34 -0.59
N GLY A 510 -1.83 3.52 -0.04
CA GLY A 510 -2.58 4.60 -0.71
C GLY A 510 -3.91 4.96 -0.09
#